data_AF-A0A0F8YMP9-F1
#
_entry.id   AF-A0A0F8YMP9-F1
#
_cell.length_a   1.000
_cell.length_b   1.000
_cell.length_c   1.000
_cell.angle_alpha   90.00
_cell.angle_beta   90.00
_cell.angle_gamma   90.00
#
_symmetry.space_group_name_H-M   'P 1'
#
loop_
_entity.id
_entity.type
_entity.pdbx_description
1 polymer ?
#
loop_
_entity_poly.entity_id
_entity_poly.type
_entity_poly.pdbx_seq_one_letter_code
_entity_poly.pdbx_strand_id
1 'polypeptide(L)'
;MGILGETSRISEKRGDKRIYFFAPTIKRYQTDEWENRELPFFVPVSVTGSSCQLNCEHCRGRILEAMYHVEGPDNLLKLGRNLSAKGCRGLLISGGSNSLGVVPLL
;
A
#
# COMPACT_ATOMS: atom_id res chain seq x y z
N MET A 1 -8.21 -10.02 24.69
CA MET A 1 -7.06 -10.84 24.30
C MET A 1 -6.90 -10.65 22.79
N GLY A 2 -5.95 -9.83 22.36
CA GLY A 2 -5.86 -9.44 20.95
C GLY A 2 -5.03 -10.36 20.08
N ILE A 3 -4.81 -9.94 18.83
CA ILE A 3 -4.33 -10.77 17.73
C ILE A 3 -2.96 -11.40 18.06
N LEU A 4 -2.05 -10.67 18.70
CA LEU A 4 -0.73 -11.20 19.06
C LEU A 4 -0.82 -12.36 20.05
N GLY A 5 -1.69 -12.25 21.06
CA GLY A 5 -1.84 -13.28 22.10
C GLY A 5 -2.42 -14.59 21.59
N GLU A 6 -3.35 -14.53 20.63
CA GLU A 6 -3.87 -15.74 19.98
C GLU A 6 -2.84 -16.37 19.05
N THR A 7 -2.11 -15.55 18.29
CA THR A 7 -1.11 -16.06 17.33
C THR A 7 0.08 -16.72 18.04
N SER A 8 0.52 -16.17 19.18
CA SER A 8 1.55 -16.77 20.04
C SER A 8 1.17 -18.17 20.52
N ARG A 9 -0.07 -18.38 20.97
CA ARG A 9 -0.56 -19.70 21.40
C ARG A 9 -0.51 -20.75 20.29
N ILE A 10 -0.78 -20.35 19.05
CA ILE A 10 -0.74 -21.25 17.89
C ILE A 10 0.71 -21.59 17.51
N SER A 11 1.61 -20.60 17.54
CA SER A 11 3.03 -20.76 17.28
C SER A 11 3.71 -21.68 18.31
N GLU A 12 3.41 -21.52 19.60
CA GLU A 12 3.93 -22.38 20.67
C GLU A 12 3.57 -23.86 20.46
N LYS A 13 2.34 -24.15 20.02
CA LYS A 13 1.90 -25.53 19.71
C LYS A 13 2.61 -26.14 18.50
N ARG A 14 3.13 -25.32 17.59
CA ARG A 14 3.79 -25.76 16.34
C ARG A 14 5.32 -25.87 16.46
N GLY A 15 5.92 -25.35 17.52
CA GLY A 15 7.37 -25.42 17.77
C GLY A 15 8.22 -24.38 17.03
N ASP A 16 7.67 -23.64 16.05
CA ASP A 16 8.32 -22.44 15.48
C ASP A 16 7.82 -21.20 16.23
N LYS A 17 8.73 -20.47 16.85
CA LYS A 17 8.45 -19.25 17.64
C LYS A 17 8.32 -17.98 16.78
N ARG A 18 8.58 -18.05 15.48
CA ARG A 18 8.50 -16.88 14.58
C ARG A 18 7.10 -16.75 14.01
N ILE A 19 6.58 -15.53 14.03
CA ILE A 19 5.28 -15.18 13.47
C ILE A 19 5.47 -13.98 12.56
N TYR A 20 5.00 -14.10 11.33
CA TYR A 20 5.03 -13.02 10.34
C TYR A 20 3.65 -12.42 10.19
N PHE A 21 3.55 -11.10 10.38
CA PHE A 21 2.32 -10.36 10.18
C PHE A 21 2.39 -9.57 8.87
N PHE A 22 1.42 -9.79 7.99
CA PHE A 22 1.29 -9.10 6.71
C PHE A 22 0.12 -8.14 6.80
N ALA A 23 0.37 -6.98 7.38
CA ALA A 23 -0.68 -6.01 7.63
C ALA A 23 -0.71 -4.95 6.52
N PRO A 24 -1.87 -4.64 5.94
CA PRO A 24 -1.98 -3.73 4.80
C PRO A 24 -1.57 -2.31 5.20
N THR A 25 -0.85 -1.62 4.31
CA THR A 25 -0.37 -0.25 4.55
C THR A 25 -1.34 0.83 4.08
N ILE A 26 -2.32 0.46 3.25
CA ILE A 26 -3.26 1.41 2.62
C ILE A 26 -4.36 1.91 3.57
N LYS A 27 -4.63 1.17 4.65
CA LYS A 27 -5.62 1.53 5.68
C LYS A 27 -4.90 1.74 7.00
N ARG A 28 -5.11 2.90 7.62
CA ARG A 28 -4.60 3.17 8.97
C ARG A 28 -5.43 2.40 9.99
N TYR A 29 -4.77 1.70 10.90
CA TYR A 29 -5.33 1.05 12.07
C TYR A 29 -4.37 1.21 13.25
N GLN A 30 -4.96 1.18 14.45
CA GLN A 30 -4.26 1.24 15.72
C GLN A 30 -5.03 0.32 16.67
N THR A 31 -4.34 -0.67 17.21
CA THR A 31 -4.81 -1.51 18.31
C THR A 31 -3.86 -1.36 19.48
N ASP A 32 -4.22 -1.91 20.64
CA ASP A 32 -3.37 -1.89 21.83
C ASP A 32 -2.01 -2.56 21.58
N GLU A 33 -1.97 -3.51 20.64
CA GLU A 33 -0.79 -4.31 20.33
C GLU A 33 -0.02 -3.86 19.08
N TRP A 34 -0.64 -3.10 18.17
CA TRP A 34 -0.02 -2.75 16.89
C TRP A 34 -0.61 -1.49 16.26
N GLU A 35 0.26 -0.66 15.69
CA GLU A 35 -0.12 0.46 14.84
C GLU A 35 0.71 0.50 13.54
N ASN A 36 0.14 1.08 12.48
CA ASN A 36 0.91 1.33 11.27
C ASN A 36 2.05 2.32 11.54
N ARG A 37 3.20 2.07 10.90
CA ARG A 37 4.27 3.07 10.76
C ARG A 37 3.72 4.34 10.09
N GLU A 38 4.28 5.50 10.47
CA GLU A 38 3.95 6.77 9.81
C GLU A 38 4.24 6.75 8.31
N LEU A 39 5.40 6.21 7.92
CA LEU A 39 5.72 5.95 6.53
C LEU A 39 5.68 4.44 6.25
N PRO A 40 4.82 3.97 5.33
CA PRO A 40 4.76 2.55 5.00
C PRO A 40 5.99 2.11 4.20
N PHE A 41 6.37 0.85 4.35
CA PHE A 41 7.49 0.25 3.60
C PHE A 41 7.25 0.26 2.09
N PHE A 42 6.00 0.12 1.66
CA PHE A 42 5.58 0.23 0.28
C PHE A 42 4.47 1.26 0.19
N VAL A 43 4.70 2.32 -0.59
CA VAL A 43 3.68 3.34 -0.85
C VAL A 43 2.98 3.08 -2.17
N PRO A 44 1.65 3.27 -2.25
CA PRO A 44 0.93 3.25 -3.52
C PRO A 44 1.14 4.54 -4.30
N VAL A 45 1.37 4.40 -5.60
CA VAL A 45 1.67 5.48 -6.52
C VAL A 45 0.79 5.34 -7.75
N SER A 46 -0.01 6.36 -8.05
CA SER A 46 -0.85 6.42 -9.24
C SER A 46 -0.16 7.19 -10.35
N VAL A 47 -0.04 6.59 -11.54
CA VAL A 47 0.47 7.25 -12.75
C VAL A 47 -0.61 8.01 -13.52
N THR A 48 -1.88 7.87 -13.13
CA THR A 48 -3.02 8.57 -13.74
C THR A 48 -3.71 9.54 -12.76
N GLY A 49 -3.10 9.76 -11.59
CA GLY A 49 -3.73 10.51 -10.50
C GLY A 49 -5.03 9.86 -10.05
N SER A 50 -6.07 10.66 -9.89
CA SER A 50 -7.43 10.20 -9.57
C SER A 50 -8.25 9.81 -10.79
N SER A 51 -7.71 9.91 -12.01
CA SER A 51 -8.43 9.61 -13.25
C SER A 51 -8.62 8.10 -13.44
N CYS A 52 -9.87 7.66 -13.59
CA CYS A 52 -10.25 6.29 -13.91
C CYS A 52 -11.52 6.29 -14.77
N GLN A 53 -11.45 5.72 -15.97
CA GLN A 53 -12.58 5.71 -16.92
C GLN A 53 -13.59 4.60 -16.62
N LEU A 54 -13.18 3.53 -15.94
CA LEU A 54 -14.09 2.42 -15.62
C LEU A 54 -15.12 2.77 -14.55
N ASN A 55 -14.75 3.63 -13.59
CA ASN A 55 -15.59 4.02 -12.45
C ASN A 55 -16.34 2.84 -11.78
N CYS A 56 -15.66 1.71 -11.59
CA CYS A 56 -16.28 0.47 -11.09
C CYS A 56 -16.99 0.68 -9.76
N GLU A 57 -18.10 -0.04 -9.53
CA GLU A 57 -18.87 0.05 -8.28
C GLU A 57 -18.05 -0.21 -7.01
N HIS A 58 -16.97 -0.97 -7.14
CA HIS A 58 -16.04 -1.34 -6.05
C HIS A 58 -15.35 -0.14 -5.39
N CYS A 59 -14.85 0.81 -6.19
CA CYS A 59 -14.04 1.92 -5.66
C CYS A 59 -14.51 3.29 -6.13
N ARG A 60 -15.17 3.37 -7.30
CA ARG A 60 -15.57 4.62 -7.95
C ARG A 60 -14.44 5.65 -8.03
N GLY A 61 -13.21 5.19 -8.28
CA GLY A 61 -12.00 6.02 -8.31
C GLY A 61 -11.44 6.46 -6.96
N ARG A 62 -12.18 6.34 -5.85
CA ARG A 62 -11.79 6.93 -4.54
C ARG A 62 -10.48 6.38 -3.97
N ILE A 63 -10.13 5.13 -4.28
CA ILE A 63 -8.87 4.55 -3.79
C ILE A 63 -7.64 5.28 -4.33
N LEU A 64 -7.76 5.89 -5.51
CA LEU A 64 -6.67 6.62 -6.16
C LEU A 64 -6.35 7.94 -5.44
N GLU A 65 -7.34 8.53 -4.75
CA GLU A 65 -7.19 9.79 -4.02
C GLU A 65 -6.20 9.67 -2.85
N ALA A 66 -6.04 8.48 -2.29
CA ALA A 66 -5.08 8.19 -1.21
C ALA A 66 -3.67 7.83 -1.72
N MET A 67 -3.48 7.73 -3.04
CA MET A 67 -2.18 7.37 -3.63
C MET A 67 -1.35 8.62 -3.93
N TYR A 68 -0.02 8.49 -3.89
CA TYR A 68 0.84 9.53 -4.42
C TYR A 68 0.61 9.66 -5.93
N HIS A 69 0.35 10.87 -6.41
CA HIS A 69 0.28 11.15 -7.84
C HIS A 69 1.65 11.49 -8.41
N VAL A 70 1.93 10.97 -9.60
CA VAL A 70 3.11 11.34 -10.39
C VAL A 70 2.79 11.24 -11.87
N GLU A 71 3.29 12.22 -12.62
CA GLU A 71 3.26 12.23 -14.08
C GLU A 71 4.69 12.15 -14.61
N GLY A 72 4.96 11.08 -15.39
CA GLY A 72 6.22 10.88 -16.09
C GLY A 72 7.34 10.22 -15.27
N PRO A 73 8.31 9.61 -15.97
CA PRO A 73 9.36 8.80 -15.35
C PRO A 73 10.32 9.61 -14.46
N ASP A 74 10.63 10.85 -14.81
CA ASP A 74 11.56 11.69 -14.03
C ASP A 74 10.98 12.05 -12.65
N ASN A 75 9.69 12.37 -12.60
CA ASN A 75 9.00 12.66 -11.34
C ASN A 75 8.87 11.39 -10.49
N LEU A 76 8.64 10.23 -11.11
CA LEU A 76 8.62 8.95 -10.42
C LEU A 76 9.96 8.64 -9.77
N LEU A 77 11.06 8.85 -10.50
CA LEU A 77 12.41 8.65 -10.00
C LEU A 77 12.74 9.62 -8.86
N LYS A 78 12.36 10.90 -8.99
CA LYS A 78 12.51 11.90 -7.93
C LYS A 78 11.73 11.52 -6.67
N LEU A 79 10.47 11.12 -6.83
CA LEU A 79 9.63 10.66 -5.72
C LEU A 79 10.26 9.44 -5.03
N GLY A 80 10.69 8.44 -5.81
CA GLY A 80 11.34 7.23 -5.30
C GLY A 80 12.60 7.52 -4.49
N ARG A 81 13.48 8.40 -5.00
CA ARG A 81 14.69 8.85 -4.27
C ARG A 81 14.33 9.52 -2.93
N ASN A 82 13.36 10.42 -2.95
CA ASN A 82 12.92 11.14 -1.75
C ASN A 82 12.31 10.20 -0.70
N LEU A 83 11.51 9.22 -1.12
CA LEU A 83 10.89 8.26 -0.21
C LEU A 83 11.89 7.22 0.31
N SER A 84 12.81 6.78 -0.53
CA SER A 84 13.92 5.89 -0.15
C SER A 84 14.77 6.51 0.95
N ALA A 85 15.12 7.80 0.81
CA ALA A 85 15.84 8.56 1.85
C ALA A 85 15.09 8.64 3.19
N LYS A 86 13.76 8.43 3.19
CA LYS A 86 12.91 8.40 4.39
C LYS A 86 12.64 6.97 4.91
N GLY A 87 13.32 5.96 4.35
CA GLY A 87 13.19 4.56 4.78
C GLY A 87 12.07 3.77 4.09
N CYS A 88 11.45 4.31 3.04
CA CYS A 88 10.57 3.52 2.18
C CYS A 88 11.38 2.48 1.41
N ARG A 89 10.87 1.26 1.29
CA ARG A 89 11.57 0.12 0.66
C ARG A 89 11.13 -0.12 -0.79
N GLY A 90 9.98 0.40 -1.20
CA GLY A 90 9.50 0.23 -2.57
C GLY A 90 8.24 1.03 -2.88
N LEU A 91 7.89 1.06 -4.16
CA LEU A 91 6.68 1.71 -4.68
C LEU A 91 5.76 0.64 -5.28
N LEU A 92 4.46 0.79 -5.06
CA LEU A 92 3.42 0.04 -5.77
C LEU A 92 2.88 0.93 -6.88
N ILE A 93 3.39 0.72 -8.10
CA ILE A 93 2.98 1.52 -9.26
C ILE A 93 1.66 0.99 -9.79
N SER A 94 0.67 1.88 -9.86
CA SER A 94 -0.71 1.59 -10.27
C SER A 94 -1.33 2.83 -10.91
N GLY A 95 -2.66 2.84 -11.04
CA GLY A 95 -3.43 3.96 -11.56
C GLY A 95 -4.87 3.54 -11.84
N GLY A 96 -5.68 4.50 -12.28
CA GLY A 96 -6.98 4.22 -12.83
C GLY A 96 -6.89 3.64 -14.24
N SER A 97 -7.83 2.75 -14.55
CA SER A 97 -7.91 2.09 -15.85
C SER A 97 -8.60 2.97 -16.89
N ASN A 98 -8.18 2.84 -18.14
CA ASN A 98 -8.92 3.31 -19.30
C ASN A 98 -10.15 2.41 -19.59
N SER A 99 -10.92 2.74 -20.62
CA SER A 99 -12.10 1.97 -21.05
C SER A 99 -11.82 0.52 -21.47
N LEU A 100 -10.55 0.16 -21.72
CA LEU A 100 -10.12 -1.21 -22.01
C LEU A 100 -9.73 -2.00 -20.76
N GLY A 101 -9.84 -1.39 -19.58
CA GLY A 101 -9.45 -2.02 -18.32
C GLY A 101 -7.96 -1.94 -17.99
N VAL A 102 -7.19 -1.20 -18.77
CA VAL A 102 -5.73 -1.12 -18.64
C VAL A 102 -5.32 0.18 -17.96
N VAL A 103 -4.37 0.11 -17.02
CA VAL A 103 -3.68 1.31 -16.53
C VAL A 103 -2.71 1.76 -17.62
N PRO A 104 -2.88 2.94 -18.22
CA PRO A 104 -1.99 3.40 -19.27
C PRO A 104 -0.61 3.71 -18.69
N LEU A 105 0.32 2.77 -18.87
CA LEU A 105 1.74 3.00 -18.63
C LEU A 105 2.33 3.57 -19.92
N LEU A 106 2.97 4.73 -19.82
CA LEU A 106 3.72 5.34 -20.93
C LEU A 106 5.00 4.56 -21.21
#